data_AF-A0A419I3J6-F1
#
_entry.id   AF-A0A419I3J6-F1
#
_cell.length_a   1.000
_cell.length_b   1.000
_cell.length_c   1.000
_cell.angle_alpha   90.00
_cell.angle_beta   90.00
_cell.angle_gamma   90.00
#
_symmetry.space_group_name_H-M   'P 1'
#
loop_
_entity.id
_entity.type
_entity.pdbx_description
1 polymer ?
#
loop_
_entity_poly.entity_id
_entity_poly.type
_entity_poly.pdbx_seq_one_letter_code
_entity_poly.pdbx_strand_id
1 'polypeptide(L)' 'MMSGALVPAVARMLGCRNSLALMVVEVIESKAGQGWSEAEIVRWLAGHYDPGSPVADPALVRFVLARL' A
#
# COMPACT_ATOMS: atom_id res chain seq x y z
N MET A 1 -11.93 12.82 -1.71
CA MET A 1 -11.97 12.43 -3.13
C MET A 1 -10.63 11.75 -3.41
N MET A 2 -10.59 10.43 -3.62
CA MET A 2 -9.32 9.74 -3.91
C MET A 2 -8.74 10.26 -5.22
N SER A 3 -7.46 10.64 -5.20
CA SER A 3 -6.75 11.08 -6.41
C SER A 3 -6.73 9.93 -7.43
N GLY A 4 -7.38 10.11 -8.58
CA GLY A 4 -7.48 9.08 -9.63
C GLY A 4 -6.12 8.59 -10.17
N ALA A 5 -5.01 9.24 -9.78
CA ALA A 5 -3.65 8.89 -10.16
C ALA A 5 -2.93 7.95 -9.17
N LEU A 6 -3.43 7.77 -7.94
CA LEU A 6 -2.74 6.99 -6.90
C LEU A 6 -2.74 5.49 -7.21
N VAL A 7 -3.92 4.92 -7.46
CA VAL A 7 -4.09 3.48 -7.74
C VAL A 7 -3.32 3.05 -9.00
N PRO A 8 -3.35 3.78 -10.14
CA PRO A 8 -2.52 3.45 -11.29
C PRO A 8 -1.01 3.51 -11.03
N ALA A 9 -0.54 4.38 -10.13
CA ALA A 9 0.87 4.46 -9.78
C ALA A 9 1.32 3.24 -8.94
N VAL A 10 0.52 2.87 -7.94
CA VAL A 10 0.75 1.66 -7.12
C VAL A 10 0.71 0.40 -7.99
N ALA A 11 -0.22 0.30 -8.94
CA ALA A 11 -0.28 -0.84 -9.86
C ALA A 11 1.00 -1.01 -10.69
N ARG A 12 1.61 0.11 -11.14
CA ARG A 12 2.89 0.09 -11.86
C ARG A 12 4.05 -0.35 -10.98
N MET A 13 4.11 0.10 -9.72
CA MET A 13 5.14 -0.31 -8.77
C MET A 13 5.06 -1.81 -8.44
N LEU A 14 3.84 -2.34 -8.37
CA LEU A 14 3.58 -3.76 -8.05
C LEU A 14 3.64 -4.69 -9.28
N GLY A 15 3.69 -4.15 -10.50
CA GLY A 15 3.56 -4.95 -11.73
C GLY A 15 2.23 -5.70 -11.82
N CYS A 16 1.16 -5.17 -11.24
CA CYS A 16 -0.11 -5.89 -11.03
C CYS A 16 -1.32 -5.18 -11.66
N ARG A 17 -2.51 -5.79 -11.51
CA ARG A 17 -3.78 -5.19 -11.94
C ARG A 17 -4.23 -4.10 -10.97
N ASN A 18 -4.94 -3.09 -11.47
CA ASN A 18 -5.48 -1.99 -10.66
C ASN A 18 -6.35 -2.44 -9.48
N SER A 19 -7.04 -3.59 -9.57
CA SER A 19 -7.87 -4.11 -8.46
C SER A 19 -7.04 -4.53 -7.24
N LEU A 20 -5.87 -5.14 -7.45
CA LEU A 20 -4.96 -5.47 -6.35
C LEU A 20 -4.35 -4.20 -5.76
N ALA A 21 -3.93 -3.26 -6.62
CA ALA A 21 -3.38 -1.97 -6.19
C ALA A 21 -4.40 -1.16 -5.36
N LEU A 22 -5.67 -1.17 -5.76
CA LEU A 22 -6.75 -0.52 -5.01
C LEU A 22 -6.86 -1.11 -3.60
N MET A 23 -6.94 -2.44 -3.48
CA MET A 23 -6.99 -3.09 -2.16
C MET A 23 -5.78 -2.72 -1.29
N VAL A 24 -4.58 -2.68 -1.87
CA VAL A 24 -3.35 -2.30 -1.13
C VAL A 24 -3.43 -0.85 -0.64
N VAL A 25 -3.89 0.08 -1.48
CA VAL A 25 -4.07 1.49 -1.10
C VAL A 25 -5.11 1.62 0.02
N GLU A 26 -6.27 0.97 -0.11
CA GLU A 26 -7.34 1.00 0.88
C GLU A 26 -6.88 0.45 2.24
N VAL A 27 -6.08 -0.62 2.23
CA VAL A 27 -5.49 -1.18 3.46
C VAL A 27 -4.53 -0.20 4.11
N ILE A 28 -3.59 0.37 3.34
CA ILE A 28 -2.61 1.33 3.88
C ILE A 28 -3.33 2.55 4.45
N GLU A 29 -4.32 3.09 3.74
CA GLU A 29 -5.17 4.20 4.21
C GLU A 29 -5.90 3.87 5.50
N SER A 30 -6.54 2.69 5.57
CA SER A 30 -7.26 2.26 6.75
C SER A 30 -6.36 2.12 7.97
N LYS A 31 -5.15 1.55 7.80
CA LYS A 31 -4.19 1.40 8.91
C LYS A 31 -3.58 2.73 9.33
N ALA A 32 -3.25 3.60 8.38
CA ALA A 32 -2.80 4.97 8.68
C ALA A 32 -3.87 5.75 9.44
N GLY A 33 -5.14 5.65 9.03
CA GLY A 33 -6.28 6.26 9.73
C GLY A 33 -6.53 5.71 11.15
N GLN A 34 -6.03 4.50 11.45
CA GLN A 34 -6.02 3.91 12.80
C GLN A 34 -4.81 4.37 13.64
N GLY A 35 -3.93 5.22 13.10
CA GLY A 35 -2.73 5.73 13.79
C GLY A 35 -1.51 4.80 13.71
N TRP A 36 -1.51 3.83 12.80
CA TRP A 36 -0.37 2.91 12.66
C TRP A 36 0.82 3.62 12.00
N SER A 37 2.02 3.33 12.49
CA SER A 37 3.26 3.79 11.89
C SER A 37 3.60 3.05 10.58
N GLU A 38 4.44 3.65 9.73
CA GLU A 38 4.95 3.03 8.49
C GLU A 38 5.48 1.60 8.76
N ALA A 39 6.25 1.42 9.83
CA ALA A 39 6.84 0.14 10.20
C ALA A 39 5.79 -0.91 10.60
N GLU A 40 4.71 -0.51 11.29
CA GLU A 40 3.61 -1.41 11.65
C GLU A 40 2.82 -1.86 10.43
N ILE A 41 2.56 -0.94 9.49
CA ILE A 41 1.88 -1.24 8.24
C ILE A 41 2.72 -2.21 7.40
N VAL A 42 4.03 -1.94 7.22
CA VAL A 42 4.95 -2.83 6.50
C VAL A 42 4.98 -4.22 7.13
N ARG A 43 5.13 -4.31 8.47
CA ARG A 43 5.18 -5.59 9.17
C ARG A 43 3.89 -6.38 9.02
N TRP A 44 2.74 -5.70 9.07
CA TRP A 44 1.44 -6.34 8.87
C TRP A 44 1.27 -6.84 7.44
N LEU A 45 1.64 -6.04 6.43
CA LEU A 45 1.60 -6.45 5.03
C LEU A 45 2.52 -7.66 4.79
N ALA A 46 3.73 -7.65 5.36
CA ALA A 46 4.66 -8.78 5.27
C ALA A 46 4.13 -10.08 5.92
N GLY A 47 3.30 -9.97 6.97
CA GLY A 47 2.68 -11.12 7.63
C GLY A 47 1.37 -11.58 7.00
N HIS A 48 0.69 -10.71 6.25
CA HIS A 48 -0.59 -10.99 5.61
C HIS A 48 -0.46 -11.47 4.16
N TYR A 49 0.58 -11.02 3.45
CA TYR A 49 0.90 -11.42 2.08
C TYR A 49 2.09 -12.39 2.05
N ASP A 50 2.28 -13.07 0.92
CA ASP A 50 3.38 -14.00 0.75
C ASP A 50 4.75 -13.34 1.03
N PRO A 51 5.68 -14.06 1.69
CA PRO A 51 7.06 -13.61 1.84
C PRO A 51 7.68 -13.29 0.47
N GLY A 52 8.13 -12.05 0.29
CA GLY A 52 8.68 -11.56 -0.98
C GLY A 52 7.65 -10.88 -1.90
N SER A 53 6.40 -10.76 -1.48
CA SER A 53 5.42 -9.93 -2.18
C SER A 53 5.86 -8.45 -2.18
N PRO A 54 5.84 -7.77 -3.34
CA PRO A 54 6.19 -6.35 -3.43
C PRO A 54 5.21 -5.44 -2.69
N VAL A 55 4.08 -5.98 -2.20
CA VAL A 55 3.11 -5.26 -1.38
C VAL A 55 3.70 -4.86 -0.02
N ALA A 56 4.65 -5.64 0.50
CA ALA A 56 5.33 -5.34 1.77
C ALA A 56 6.56 -4.44 1.60
N ASP A 57 6.81 -3.87 0.42
CA ASP A 57 7.93 -2.98 0.18
C ASP A 57 7.75 -1.66 0.96
N PRO A 58 8.69 -1.28 1.86
CA PRO A 58 8.63 -0.01 2.58
C PRO A 58 8.53 1.21 1.66
N ALA A 59 9.15 1.17 0.47
CA ALA A 59 9.08 2.26 -0.50
C ALA A 59 7.67 2.45 -1.04
N LEU A 60 6.93 1.35 -1.22
CA LEU A 60 5.52 1.39 -1.63
C LEU A 60 4.65 2.03 -0.54
N VAL A 61 4.80 1.57 0.70
CA VAL A 61 4.03 2.07 1.84
C VAL A 61 4.28 3.57 2.02
N ARG A 62 5.54 4.01 1.98
CA ARG A 62 5.90 5.43 2.05
C ARG A 62 5.35 6.25 0.90
N PHE A 63 5.38 5.71 -0.32
CA PHE A 63 4.82 6.37 -1.49
C PHE A 63 3.32 6.66 -1.34
N VAL A 64 2.57 5.69 -0.80
CA VAL A 64 1.14 5.80 -0.53
C VAL A 64 0.91 6.80 0.60
N LEU A 65 1.56 6.62 1.75
CA LEU A 65 1.40 7.51 2.92
C LEU A 65 1.71 8.98 2.60
N ALA A 66 2.68 9.26 1.73
CA ALA A 66 3.00 10.62 1.31
C ALA A 66 1.95 11.28 0.39
N ARG A 67 0.92 10.53 -0.03
CA ARG A 67 -0.15 10.97 -0.94
C ARG A 67 -1.55 10.90 -0.31
N LEU A 68 -1.64 10.51 0.96
CA LEU A 68 -2.83 10.60 1.80
C LEU A 68 -2.91 11.97 2.46
#